data_AF-A0A4Q5TB37-F1
#
_entry.id   AF-A0A4Q5TB37-F1
#
_cell.length_a   1.000
_cell.length_b   1.000
_cell.length_c   1.000
_cell.angle_alpha   90.00
_cell.angle_beta   90.00
_cell.angle_gamma   90.00
#
_symmetry.space_group_name_H-M   'P 1'
#
loop_
_entity.id
_entity.type
_entity.pdbx_description
1 polymer ?
#
loop_
_entity_poly.entity_id
_entity_poly.type
_entity_poly.pdbx_seq_one_letter_code
_entity_poly.pdbx_strand_id
1 'polypeptide(L)'
;MELRDGGARLWIDGVEQTVERDAEYPLIYDLFAQLVAERRSLVDREPLRIVADAFLVGRREPVEPFLTKVLPGVDDHGRAL
;
A
#
# COMPACT_ATOMS: atom_id res chain seq x y z
N MET A 1 -14.32 -9.09 -11.63
CA MET A 1 -14.16 -8.34 -10.36
C MET A 1 -13.06 -7.32 -10.56
N GLU A 2 -13.29 -6.06 -10.17
CA GLU A 2 -12.34 -4.95 -10.31
C GLU A 2 -12.32 -4.11 -9.02
N LEU A 3 -11.14 -3.69 -8.59
CA LEU A 3 -10.93 -2.74 -7.49
C LEU A 3 -10.39 -1.43 -8.05
N ARG A 4 -10.96 -0.30 -7.63
CA ARG A 4 -10.48 1.05 -7.98
C ARG A 4 -10.15 1.84 -6.72
N ASP A 5 -9.42 2.93 -6.91
CA ASP A 5 -9.03 3.89 -5.85
C ASP A 5 -8.39 3.22 -4.64
N GLY A 6 -7.40 2.35 -4.89
CA GLY A 6 -6.70 1.64 -3.81
C GLY A 6 -7.57 0.60 -3.08
N GLY A 7 -8.72 0.20 -3.64
CA GLY A 7 -9.64 -0.76 -3.03
C GLY A 7 -10.89 -0.12 -2.43
N ALA A 8 -11.01 1.20 -2.42
CA ALA A 8 -12.17 1.91 -1.88
C ALA A 8 -13.46 1.72 -2.69
N ARG A 9 -13.37 1.19 -3.93
CA ARG A 9 -14.54 0.89 -4.76
C ARG A 9 -14.40 -0.48 -5.44
N LEU A 10 -15.51 -1.22 -5.49
CA LEU A 10 -15.59 -2.59 -5.99
C LEU A 10 -16.63 -2.71 -7.11
N TRP A 11 -16.26 -3.35 -8.22
CA TRP A 11 -17.18 -3.78 -9.29
C TRP A 11 -17.19 -5.29 -9.45
N ILE A 12 -18.38 -5.85 -9.60
CA ILE A 12 -18.61 -7.26 -9.93
C ILE A 12 -19.50 -7.29 -11.17
N ASP A 13 -19.04 -7.98 -12.22
CA ASP A 13 -19.71 -8.08 -13.52
C ASP A 13 -20.14 -6.72 -14.11
N GLY A 14 -19.28 -5.70 -13.92
CA GLY A 14 -19.51 -4.33 -14.39
C GLY A 14 -20.46 -3.49 -13.52
N VAL A 15 -21.01 -4.06 -12.44
CA VAL A 15 -21.92 -3.38 -11.52
C VAL A 15 -21.16 -2.94 -10.26
N GLU A 16 -21.24 -1.65 -9.93
CA GLU A 16 -20.64 -1.09 -8.71
C GLU A 16 -21.35 -1.64 -7.47
N GLN A 17 -20.56 -2.07 -6.50
CA GLN A 17 -21.03 -2.60 -5.24
C GLN A 17 -20.91 -1.54 -4.14
N THR A 18 -21.93 -1.45 -3.29
CA THR A 18 -21.85 -0.64 -2.08
C THR A 18 -20.85 -1.27 -1.12
N VAL A 19 -19.82 -0.51 -0.75
CA VAL A 19 -18.84 -0.88 0.27
C VAL A 19 -18.88 0.14 1.41
N GLU A 20 -18.63 -0.30 2.63
CA GLU A 20 -18.45 0.61 3.75
C GLU A 20 -17.20 1.47 3.54
N ARG A 21 -17.28 2.74 3.96
CA ARG A 21 -16.24 3.73 3.70
C ARG A 21 -15.03 3.52 4.63
N ASP A 22 -13.84 3.67 4.08
CA ASP A 22 -12.51 3.80 4.69
C ASP A 22 -12.44 3.62 6.22
N ALA A 23 -12.35 2.37 6.64
CA ALA A 23 -12.10 1.98 8.02
C ALA A 23 -10.82 1.13 8.15
N GLU A 24 -9.91 1.17 7.18
CA GLU A 24 -8.75 0.28 7.14
C GLU A 24 -7.91 0.35 8.43
N TYR A 25 -7.51 1.55 8.86
CA TYR A 25 -6.77 1.73 10.11
C TYR A 25 -7.56 1.34 11.35
N PRO A 26 -8.82 1.78 11.55
CA PRO A 26 -9.66 1.29 12.64
C PRO A 26 -9.71 -0.25 12.71
N LEU A 27 -9.97 -0.92 11.58
CA LEU A 27 -10.05 -2.38 11.50
C LEU A 27 -8.71 -3.06 11.82
N ILE A 28 -7.59 -2.46 11.40
CA ILE A 28 -6.25 -2.93 11.77
C ILE A 28 -6.06 -2.89 13.29
N TYR A 29 -6.49 -1.82 13.96
CA TYR A 29 -6.37 -1.71 15.41
C TYR A 29 -7.30 -2.67 16.16
N ASP A 30 -8.53 -2.89 15.67
CA ASP A 30 -9.45 -3.86 16.25
C ASP A 30 -8.85 -5.28 16.19
N LEU A 31 -8.32 -5.67 15.03
CA LEU A 31 -7.63 -6.95 14.86
C LEU A 31 -6.38 -7.05 15.75
N PHE A 32 -5.59 -5.97 15.82
CA PHE A 32 -4.39 -5.96 16.65
C PHE A 32 -4.72 -6.13 18.14
N ALA A 33 -5.75 -5.42 18.64
CA ALA A 33 -6.22 -5.56 20.01
C ALA A 33 -6.66 -7.00 20.33
N GLN A 34 -7.38 -7.63 19.40
CA GLN A 34 -7.76 -9.04 19.51
C GLN A 34 -6.53 -9.96 19.61
N LEU A 35 -5.56 -9.81 18.71
CA LEU A 35 -4.34 -10.63 18.69
C LEU A 35 -3.53 -10.50 19.98
N VAL A 36 -3.43 -9.28 20.53
CA VAL A 36 -2.75 -9.02 21.81
C VAL A 36 -3.48 -9.73 22.97
N ALA A 37 -4.80 -9.62 23.03
CA ALA A 37 -5.60 -10.29 24.07
C ALA A 37 -5.45 -11.82 24.01
N GLU A 38 -5.41 -12.39 22.80
CA GLU A 38 -5.21 -13.81 22.56
C GLU A 38 -3.74 -14.27 22.66
N ARG A 39 -2.79 -13.34 22.81
CA ARG A 39 -1.34 -13.58 22.74
C ARG A 39 -0.92 -14.32 21.46
N ARG A 40 -1.47 -13.91 20.33
CA ARG A 40 -1.17 -14.47 19.01
C ARG A 40 -0.47 -13.46 18.14
N SER A 41 0.19 -13.96 17.10
CA SER A 41 0.78 -13.14 16.06
C SER A 41 0.17 -13.53 14.71
N LEU A 42 -0.22 -12.53 13.94
CA LEU A 42 -0.63 -12.68 12.55
C LEU A 42 0.43 -12.02 11.68
N VAL A 43 1.21 -12.83 10.97
CA VAL A 43 2.28 -12.35 10.11
C VAL A 43 2.14 -13.01 8.76
N ASP A 44 1.70 -12.24 7.76
CA ASP A 44 1.73 -12.65 6.37
C ASP A 44 2.95 -12.05 5.68
N ARG A 45 3.79 -12.91 5.12
CA ARG A 45 5.04 -12.53 4.43
C ARG A 45 4.89 -12.59 2.91
N GLU A 46 3.77 -13.09 2.42
CA GLU A 46 3.55 -13.33 1.00
C GLU A 46 3.71 -12.07 0.15
N PRO A 47 3.17 -10.89 0.54
CA PRO A 47 3.36 -9.67 -0.24
C PRO A 47 4.85 -9.30 -0.37
N LEU A 48 5.62 -9.39 0.71
CA LEU A 48 7.05 -9.10 0.71
C LEU A 48 7.86 -10.14 -0.06
N ARG A 49 7.42 -11.40 -0.03
CA ARG A 49 8.04 -12.48 -0.80
C ARG A 49 7.89 -12.22 -2.29
N ILE A 50 6.70 -11.84 -2.75
CA ILE A 50 6.46 -11.51 -4.16
C ILE A 50 7.34 -10.34 -4.61
N VAL A 51 7.49 -9.31 -3.76
CA VAL A 51 8.43 -8.20 -4.02
C VAL A 51 9.87 -8.72 -4.13
N ALA A 52 10.32 -9.54 -3.19
CA ALA A 52 11.66 -10.12 -3.23
C ALA A 52 11.89 -10.96 -4.49
N ASP A 53 10.91 -11.78 -4.87
CA ASP A 53 10.97 -12.61 -6.07
C ASP A 53 11.04 -11.74 -7.34
N ALA A 54 10.26 -10.65 -7.42
CA ALA A 54 10.32 -9.70 -8.53
C ALA A 54 11.71 -9.05 -8.67
N PHE A 55 12.38 -8.74 -7.55
CA PHE A 55 13.75 -8.22 -7.56
C PHE A 55 14.81 -9.27 -7.88
N LEU A 56 14.53 -10.54 -7.58
CA LEU A 56 15.42 -11.67 -7.86
C LEU A 56 15.39 -12.06 -9.35
N VAL A 57 14.21 -12.15 -9.96
CA VAL A 57 14.04 -12.65 -11.34
C VAL A 57 13.84 -11.55 -12.38
N GLY A 58 13.49 -10.33 -11.96
CA GLY A 58 13.19 -9.22 -12.85
C GLY A 58 14.43 -8.73 -13.62
N ARG A 59 14.25 -8.46 -14.92
CA ARG A 59 15.26 -7.73 -15.70
C ARG A 59 15.36 -6.30 -15.19
N ARG A 60 16.58 -5.84 -14.91
CA ARG A 60 16.84 -4.43 -14.57
C ARG A 60 17.00 -3.63 -15.86
N GLU A 61 16.20 -2.59 -16.01
CA GLU A 61 16.24 -1.67 -17.15
C GLU A 61 16.56 -0.28 -16.62
N PRO A 62 17.79 0.24 -16.85
CA PRO A 62 18.15 1.57 -16.40
C PRO A 62 17.39 2.62 -17.22
N VAL A 63 16.92 3.67 -16.54
CA VAL A 63 16.25 4.83 -17.14
C VAL A 63 16.98 6.11 -16.73
N GLU A 64 16.59 7.24 -17.29
CA GLU A 64 17.15 8.55 -16.94
C GLU A 64 17.06 8.82 -15.42
N PRO A 65 17.99 9.61 -14.86
CA PRO A 65 17.93 9.98 -13.45
C PRO A 65 16.60 10.62 -13.08
N PHE A 66 16.04 10.21 -11.94
CA PHE A 66 14.92 10.92 -11.34
C PHE A 66 15.43 12.25 -10.76
N LEU A 67 15.13 13.35 -11.43
CA LEU A 67 15.43 14.69 -10.95
C LEU A 67 14.24 15.18 -10.13
N THR A 68 14.38 15.25 -8.81
CA THR A 68 13.39 15.92 -7.96
C THR A 68 13.20 17.34 -8.49
N LYS A 69 11.97 17.69 -8.83
CA LYS A 69 11.59 19.09 -8.98
C LYS A 69 11.70 19.69 -7.59
N VAL A 70 12.75 20.49 -7.35
CA VAL A 70 12.80 21.36 -6.18
C VAL A 70 11.52 22.19 -6.22
N LEU A 71 10.60 21.89 -5.30
CA LEU A 71 9.43 22.75 -5.11
C LEU A 71 10.00 24.11 -4.67
N PRO A 72 9.60 25.23 -5.29
CA PRO A 72 10.11 26.53 -4.88
C PRO A 72 9.88 26.70 -3.37
N GLY A 73 10.97 26.92 -2.62
CA GLY A 73 10.94 27.03 -1.16
C GLY A 73 11.03 25.70 -0.39
N VAL A 74 11.54 24.61 -0.98
CA VAL A 74 11.77 23.34 -0.27
C VAL A 74 13.20 22.83 -0.54
N ASP A 75 13.94 22.45 0.50
CA ASP A 75 15.31 21.91 0.38
C ASP A 75 15.35 20.48 -0.20
N ASP A 76 16.54 19.95 -0.47
CA ASP A 76 16.78 18.60 -1.01
C ASP A 76 16.26 17.47 -0.06
N HIS A 77 15.86 17.81 1.17
CA HIS A 77 15.30 16.92 2.17
C HIS A 77 13.79 17.10 2.36
N GLY A 78 13.12 17.92 1.54
CA GLY A 78 11.68 18.13 1.63
C GLY A 78 11.24 19.11 2.73
N ARG A 79 12.16 19.89 3.33
CA ARG A 79 11.85 20.90 4.36
C ARG A 79 11.61 22.26 3.71
N ALA A 80 10.60 22.98 4.19
CA ALA A 80 10.35 24.34 3.74
C ALA A 80 11.53 25.27 4.13
N LEU A 81 12.04 26.04 3.16
CA LEU A 81 13.01 27.12 3.34
C LEU A 81 12.31 28.42 3.78
#